data_AF-A0A846WS39-F1
#
_entry.id   AF-A0A846WS39-F1
#
_cell.length_a   1.000
_cell.length_b   1.000
_cell.length_c   1.000
_cell.angle_alpha   90.00
_cell.angle_beta   90.00
_cell.angle_gamma   90.00
#
_symmetry.space_group_name_H-M   'P 1'
#
loop_
_entity.id
_entity.type
_entity.pdbx_description
1 polymer ?
#
loop_
_entity_poly.entity_id
_entity_poly.type
_entity_poly.pdbx_seq_one_letter_code
_entity_poly.pdbx_strand_id
1 'polypeptide(L)'
;MLLTKHTHATITVTDHGSTLLVDPGTFTPNAAELLADADAVVITHEHFDHFDVEKILAALRDHPELQLYGPASIAEPLSEVADQVHAISTDQTLDIAGFTVEAFVTDHAVIHPEIPVVDNIGFLIDGTVFHPGDAYLNPGRPITTLLLPVSGPWISTEQAIDYVRAVKPQRSIAIHDLMLSDAGKSTTGMFLGENSLTATPLETMELGESRELAGI
;
A
#
# COMPACT_ATOMS: atom_id res chain seq x y z
N MET A 1 -6.37 15.04 -6.08
CA MET A 1 -5.85 13.94 -5.25
C MET A 1 -4.74 14.37 -4.28
N LEU A 2 -4.90 14.04 -3.00
CA LEU A 2 -3.95 14.28 -1.90
C LEU A 2 -3.56 12.94 -1.28
N LEU A 3 -2.26 12.64 -1.21
CA LEU A 3 -1.74 11.44 -0.54
C LEU A 3 -1.17 11.82 0.82
N THR A 4 -1.54 11.09 1.88
CA THR A 4 -0.97 11.25 3.22
C THR A 4 -0.27 9.97 3.66
N LYS A 5 0.97 10.11 4.12
CA LYS A 5 1.76 8.99 4.66
C LYS A 5 1.42 8.78 6.13
N HIS A 6 1.05 7.57 6.50
CA HIS A 6 0.93 7.15 7.89
C HIS A 6 2.07 6.18 8.22
N THR A 7 1.96 5.44 9.32
CA THR A 7 3.03 4.53 9.75
C THR A 7 3.19 3.36 8.77
N HIS A 8 4.46 3.01 8.48
CA HIS A 8 4.82 1.79 7.74
C HIS A 8 4.26 1.76 6.32
N ALA A 9 3.36 0.84 5.97
CA ALA A 9 2.71 0.73 4.66
C ALA A 9 1.45 1.62 4.54
N THR A 10 0.88 2.06 5.66
CA THR A 10 -0.40 2.75 5.67
C THR A 10 -0.32 4.11 4.99
N ILE A 11 -1.23 4.35 4.06
CA ILE A 11 -1.45 5.66 3.43
C ILE A 11 -2.96 5.92 3.30
N THR A 12 -3.32 7.19 3.20
CA THR A 12 -4.65 7.59 2.73
C THR A 12 -4.52 8.39 1.44
N VAL A 13 -5.44 8.16 0.52
CA VAL A 13 -5.63 9.00 -0.66
C VAL A 13 -6.99 9.67 -0.56
N THR A 14 -6.99 11.00 -0.62
CA THR A 14 -8.23 11.80 -0.59
C THR A 14 -8.40 12.54 -1.91
N ASP A 15 -9.57 12.42 -2.53
CA ASP A 15 -9.94 13.24 -3.68
C ASP A 15 -11.44 13.51 -3.71
N HIS A 16 -11.82 14.68 -4.22
CA HIS A 16 -13.23 15.09 -4.33
C HIS A 16 -14.11 14.91 -3.08
N GLY A 17 -13.50 14.88 -1.89
CA GLY A 17 -14.19 14.69 -0.61
C GLY A 17 -14.28 13.25 -0.13
N SER A 18 -13.79 12.27 -0.90
CA SER A 18 -13.72 10.86 -0.53
C SER A 18 -12.30 10.45 -0.12
N THR A 19 -12.19 9.48 0.79
CA THR A 19 -10.93 8.97 1.33
C THR A 19 -10.84 7.45 1.19
N LEU A 20 -9.81 7.00 0.48
CA LEU A 20 -9.41 5.60 0.38
C LEU A 20 -8.24 5.35 1.35
N LEU A 21 -8.42 4.40 2.27
CA LEU A 21 -7.40 3.95 3.22
C LEU A 21 -6.74 2.65 2.71
N VAL A 22 -5.42 2.59 2.75
CA VAL A 22 -4.64 1.42 2.31
C VAL A 22 -3.86 0.86 3.50
N ASP A 23 -3.94 -0.45 3.70
CA ASP A 23 -3.12 -1.24 4.64
C ASP A 23 -3.04 -0.71 6.09
N PRO A 24 -4.16 -0.41 6.79
CA PRO A 24 -4.14 0.04 8.19
C PRO A 24 -3.79 -1.11 9.16
N GLY A 25 -2.55 -1.60 9.09
CA GLY A 25 -2.05 -2.67 9.93
C GLY A 25 -1.70 -2.25 11.35
N THR A 26 -1.36 -3.23 12.18
CA THR A 26 -1.20 -3.06 13.64
C THR A 26 -0.07 -2.11 14.05
N PHE A 27 0.89 -1.84 13.16
CA PHE A 27 1.93 -0.82 13.37
C PHE A 27 1.41 0.62 13.29
N THR A 28 0.20 0.83 12.80
CA THR A 28 -0.42 2.15 12.67
C THR A 28 -1.17 2.52 13.95
N PRO A 29 -0.62 3.42 14.80
CA PRO A 29 -1.20 3.67 16.12
C PRO A 29 -2.59 4.30 16.05
N ASN A 30 -2.83 5.13 15.03
CA ASN A 30 -4.08 5.83 14.77
C ASN A 30 -5.02 5.10 13.80
N ALA A 31 -4.81 3.79 13.54
CA ALA A 31 -5.62 3.03 12.57
C ALA A 31 -7.14 3.13 12.83
N ALA A 32 -7.58 3.14 14.09
CA ALA A 32 -9.01 3.27 14.41
C ALA A 32 -9.60 4.61 13.98
N GLU A 33 -8.84 5.70 14.11
CA GLU A 33 -9.25 7.05 13.67
C GLU A 33 -9.32 7.10 12.14
N LEU A 34 -8.29 6.55 11.47
CA LEU A 34 -8.24 6.50 10.01
C LEU A 34 -9.38 5.66 9.42
N LEU A 35 -9.69 4.51 10.04
CA LEU A 35 -10.81 3.67 9.63
C LEU A 35 -12.15 4.38 9.81
N ALA A 36 -12.29 5.21 10.84
CA ALA A 36 -13.50 5.96 11.07
C ALA A 36 -13.73 7.06 10.02
N ASP A 37 -12.65 7.66 9.50
CA ASP A 37 -12.70 8.73 8.51
C ASP A 37 -12.65 8.22 7.05
N ALA A 38 -12.47 6.93 6.83
CA ALA A 38 -12.39 6.33 5.49
C ALA A 38 -13.78 6.07 4.88
N ASP A 39 -13.89 6.26 3.56
CA ASP A 39 -15.07 5.86 2.79
C ASP A 39 -14.92 4.43 2.25
N ALA A 40 -13.69 3.98 2.04
CA ALA A 40 -13.36 2.60 1.68
C ALA A 40 -11.95 2.23 2.14
N VAL A 41 -11.71 0.93 2.28
CA VAL A 41 -10.42 0.36 2.68
C VAL A 41 -9.98 -0.68 1.66
N VAL A 42 -8.71 -0.66 1.27
CA VAL A 42 -8.08 -1.72 0.49
C VAL A 42 -6.92 -2.33 1.29
N ILE A 43 -6.79 -3.65 1.23
CA ILE A 43 -5.75 -4.43 1.90
C ILE A 43 -4.98 -5.20 0.84
N THR A 44 -3.66 -5.05 0.85
CA THR A 44 -2.77 -5.71 -0.10
C THR A 44 -2.64 -7.20 0.22
N HIS A 45 -2.48 -7.56 1.50
CA HIS A 45 -2.36 -8.93 1.97
C HIS A 45 -2.63 -9.11 3.47
N GLU A 46 -2.69 -10.36 3.93
CA GLU A 46 -3.17 -10.73 5.27
C GLU A 46 -2.18 -10.54 6.44
N HIS A 47 -0.95 -10.09 6.19
CA HIS A 47 0.02 -9.92 7.28
C HIS A 47 -0.39 -8.79 8.23
N PHE A 48 -0.08 -8.97 9.51
CA PHE A 48 -0.54 -8.12 10.61
C PHE A 48 -0.07 -6.66 10.53
N ASP A 49 1.02 -6.37 9.83
CA ASP A 49 1.53 -5.02 9.61
C ASP A 49 0.83 -4.27 8.47
N HIS A 50 -0.06 -4.96 7.74
CA HIS A 50 -0.98 -4.40 6.73
C HIS A 50 -2.46 -4.57 7.10
N PHE A 51 -2.80 -5.61 7.87
CA PHE A 51 -4.16 -6.01 8.19
C PHE A 51 -4.37 -6.17 9.71
N ASP A 52 -4.88 -5.11 10.37
CA ASP A 52 -5.29 -5.17 11.78
C ASP A 52 -6.73 -5.69 11.90
N VAL A 53 -6.88 -7.01 11.98
CA VAL A 53 -8.18 -7.70 12.04
C VAL A 53 -9.10 -7.10 13.11
N GLU A 54 -8.58 -6.83 14.31
CA GLU A 54 -9.39 -6.37 15.44
C GLU A 54 -9.97 -4.98 15.18
N LYS A 55 -9.13 -4.04 14.73
CA LYS A 55 -9.56 -2.68 14.45
C LYS A 55 -10.47 -2.60 13.22
N ILE A 56 -10.15 -3.34 12.16
CA ILE A 56 -10.96 -3.37 10.94
C ILE A 56 -12.34 -3.97 11.23
N LEU A 57 -12.40 -5.08 11.97
CA LEU A 57 -13.68 -5.68 12.36
C LEU A 57 -14.53 -4.71 13.20
N ALA A 58 -13.93 -4.00 14.15
CA ALA A 58 -14.62 -3.00 14.94
C ALA A 58 -15.16 -1.86 14.06
N ALA A 59 -14.36 -1.34 13.14
CA ALA A 59 -14.78 -0.28 12.22
C ALA A 59 -15.94 -0.72 11.32
N LEU A 60 -15.86 -1.91 10.71
CA LEU A 60 -16.93 -2.45 9.85
C LEU A 60 -18.24 -2.70 10.62
N ARG A 61 -18.18 -3.01 11.93
CA ARG A 61 -19.39 -3.10 12.77
C ARG A 61 -20.03 -1.74 13.01
N ASP A 62 -19.20 -0.74 13.29
CA ASP A 62 -19.67 0.58 13.67
C ASP A 62 -20.14 1.38 12.43
N HIS A 63 -19.56 1.12 11.26
CA HIS A 63 -19.75 1.89 10.02
C HIS A 63 -20.29 1.00 8.88
N PRO A 64 -21.61 0.71 8.81
CA PRO A 64 -22.19 -0.25 7.87
C PRO A 64 -22.03 0.06 6.37
N GLU A 65 -21.68 1.30 6.03
CA GLU A 65 -21.42 1.73 4.66
C GLU A 65 -19.96 1.49 4.24
N LEU A 66 -19.04 1.29 5.20
CA LEU A 66 -17.61 1.08 4.94
C LEU A 66 -17.41 -0.23 4.19
N GLN A 67 -16.72 -0.16 3.06
CA GLN A 67 -16.41 -1.34 2.24
C GLN A 67 -14.92 -1.66 2.32
N LEU A 68 -14.58 -2.95 2.47
CA LEU A 68 -13.22 -3.47 2.52
C LEU A 68 -12.95 -4.33 1.28
N TYR A 69 -11.80 -4.15 0.65
CA TYR A 69 -11.38 -4.91 -0.52
C TYR A 69 -9.99 -5.52 -0.30
N GLY A 70 -9.74 -6.74 -0.77
CA GLY A 70 -8.40 -7.34 -0.71
C GLY A 70 -8.42 -8.83 -1.07
N PRO A 71 -7.36 -9.60 -0.77
CA PRO A 71 -7.31 -11.02 -1.13
C PRO A 71 -8.32 -11.85 -0.35
N ALA A 72 -8.67 -13.02 -0.86
CA ALA A 72 -9.70 -13.87 -0.27
C ALA A 72 -9.43 -14.26 1.20
N SER A 73 -8.17 -14.29 1.60
CA SER A 73 -7.74 -14.62 2.95
C SER A 73 -8.17 -13.63 4.03
N ILE A 74 -8.46 -12.36 3.69
CA ILE A 74 -8.97 -11.39 4.67
C ILE A 74 -10.43 -11.62 5.05
N ALA A 75 -11.17 -12.43 4.26
CA ALA A 75 -12.60 -12.61 4.44
C ALA A 75 -12.95 -13.52 5.62
N GLU A 76 -12.18 -14.59 5.86
CA GLU A 76 -12.49 -15.55 6.93
C GLU A 76 -12.46 -14.91 8.33
N PRO A 77 -11.45 -14.10 8.70
CA PRO A 77 -11.43 -13.38 9.98
C PRO A 77 -12.59 -12.38 10.15
N LEU A 78 -13.24 -11.95 9.07
CA LEU A 78 -14.28 -10.92 9.04
C LEU A 78 -15.68 -11.46 8.67
N SER A 79 -15.88 -12.78 8.83
CA SER A 79 -17.08 -13.50 8.37
C SER A 79 -18.42 -12.97 8.90
N GLU A 80 -18.44 -12.28 10.03
CA GLU A 80 -19.65 -11.67 10.61
C GLU A 80 -20.10 -10.37 9.93
N VAL A 81 -19.20 -9.73 9.18
CA VAL A 81 -19.45 -8.51 8.38
C VAL A 81 -19.21 -8.80 6.89
N ALA A 82 -19.41 -10.06 6.46
CA ALA A 82 -19.07 -10.54 5.12
C ALA A 82 -19.68 -9.71 3.97
N ASP A 83 -20.84 -9.10 4.17
CA ASP A 83 -21.50 -8.25 3.17
C ASP A 83 -20.71 -6.96 2.84
N GLN A 84 -19.77 -6.57 3.71
CA GLN A 84 -18.88 -5.41 3.53
C GLN A 84 -17.49 -5.77 2.98
N VAL A 85 -17.19 -7.07 2.81
CA VAL A 85 -15.85 -7.56 2.45
C VAL A 85 -15.84 -8.15 1.03
N HIS A 86 -15.01 -7.57 0.16
CA HIS A 86 -14.93 -7.89 -1.25
C HIS A 86 -13.59 -8.55 -1.59
N ALA A 87 -13.63 -9.86 -1.84
CA ALA A 87 -12.46 -10.62 -2.23
C ALA A 87 -12.08 -10.37 -3.70
N ILE A 88 -10.80 -10.12 -3.95
CA ILE A 88 -10.20 -9.92 -5.27
C ILE A 88 -9.25 -11.09 -5.54
N SER A 89 -9.49 -11.86 -6.60
CA SER A 89 -8.71 -13.06 -6.96
C SER A 89 -8.12 -13.03 -8.36
N THR A 90 -8.44 -12.02 -9.15
CA THR A 90 -7.86 -11.77 -10.47
C THR A 90 -7.67 -10.29 -10.68
N ASP A 91 -6.74 -9.93 -11.57
CA ASP A 91 -6.60 -8.55 -12.03
C ASP A 91 -7.94 -7.97 -12.47
N GLN A 92 -8.29 -6.80 -11.95
CA GLN A 92 -9.55 -6.13 -12.28
C GLN A 92 -9.49 -4.64 -11.98
N THR A 93 -10.38 -3.89 -12.62
CA THR A 93 -10.59 -2.47 -12.33
C THR A 93 -11.91 -2.29 -11.59
N LEU A 94 -11.87 -1.56 -10.49
CA LEU A 94 -13.00 -1.30 -9.60
C LEU A 94 -13.21 0.21 -9.46
N ASP A 95 -14.46 0.61 -9.26
CA ASP A 95 -14.80 1.94 -8.73
C ASP A 95 -14.99 1.78 -7.21
N ILE A 96 -14.11 2.39 -6.43
CA ILE A 96 -14.09 2.28 -4.97
C ILE A 96 -14.15 3.68 -4.41
N ALA A 97 -15.28 4.06 -3.79
CA ALA A 97 -15.50 5.39 -3.22
C ALA A 97 -15.17 6.55 -4.20
N GLY A 98 -15.44 6.37 -5.49
CA GLY A 98 -15.18 7.36 -6.54
C GLY A 98 -13.76 7.35 -7.11
N PHE A 99 -12.88 6.48 -6.61
CA PHE A 99 -11.56 6.23 -7.18
C PHE A 99 -11.63 5.10 -8.22
N THR A 100 -10.94 5.27 -9.34
CA THR A 100 -10.66 4.15 -10.25
C THR A 100 -9.45 3.38 -9.74
N VAL A 101 -9.66 2.16 -9.25
CA VAL A 101 -8.62 1.30 -8.68
C VAL A 101 -8.38 0.11 -9.60
N GLU A 102 -7.21 0.04 -10.25
CA GLU A 102 -6.73 -1.18 -10.90
C GLU A 102 -6.01 -2.05 -9.85
N ALA A 103 -6.57 -3.21 -9.56
CA ALA A 103 -6.00 -4.23 -8.69
C ALA A 103 -5.23 -5.26 -9.52
N PHE A 104 -4.01 -5.58 -9.10
CA PHE A 104 -3.10 -6.52 -9.76
C PHE A 104 -2.74 -7.63 -8.78
N VAL A 105 -3.25 -8.84 -9.01
CA VAL A 105 -3.06 -9.98 -8.12
C VAL A 105 -1.73 -10.65 -8.43
N THR A 106 -0.96 -10.89 -7.38
CA THR A 106 0.36 -11.52 -7.45
C THR A 106 0.66 -12.27 -6.16
N ASP A 107 1.86 -12.82 -6.08
CA ASP A 107 2.39 -13.42 -4.87
C ASP A 107 3.19 -12.38 -4.09
N HIS A 108 3.09 -12.40 -2.77
CA HIS A 108 4.01 -11.68 -1.89
C HIS A 108 5.47 -12.07 -2.22
N ALA A 109 6.42 -11.14 -2.11
CA ALA A 109 7.83 -11.45 -2.29
C ALA A 109 8.33 -12.51 -1.30
N VAL A 110 9.16 -13.44 -1.74
CA VAL A 110 9.61 -14.55 -0.89
C VAL A 110 10.45 -14.02 0.28
N ILE A 111 9.95 -14.19 1.52
CA ILE A 111 10.73 -13.92 2.74
C ILE A 111 11.78 -15.02 2.95
N HIS A 112 11.35 -16.28 2.90
CA HIS A 112 12.22 -17.46 3.01
C HIS A 112 11.54 -18.67 2.35
N PRO A 113 12.27 -19.60 1.70
CA PRO A 113 11.67 -20.78 1.05
C PRO A 113 10.83 -21.70 1.94
N GLU A 114 10.97 -21.62 3.27
CA GLU A 114 10.19 -22.41 4.23
C GLU A 114 8.99 -21.66 4.83
N ILE A 115 8.81 -20.38 4.49
CA ILE A 115 7.65 -19.59 4.90
C ILE A 115 6.65 -19.63 3.73
N PRO A 116 5.37 -20.01 3.96
CA PRO A 116 4.34 -19.97 2.92
C PRO A 116 4.24 -18.58 2.29
N VAL A 117 4.13 -18.54 0.97
CA VAL A 117 3.90 -17.30 0.22
C VAL A 117 2.40 -17.07 0.18
N VAL A 118 1.97 -15.88 0.61
CA VAL A 118 0.57 -15.44 0.62
C VAL A 118 0.24 -14.62 -0.63
N ASP A 119 -1.04 -14.52 -0.95
CA ASP A 119 -1.52 -13.63 -2.00
C ASP A 119 -1.20 -12.17 -1.66
N ASN A 120 -0.81 -11.39 -2.66
CA ASN A 120 -0.59 -9.95 -2.56
C ASN A 120 -1.29 -9.23 -3.71
N ILE A 121 -1.88 -8.07 -3.43
CA ILE A 121 -2.51 -7.24 -4.45
C ILE A 121 -1.79 -5.89 -4.51
N GLY A 122 -1.36 -5.50 -5.72
CA GLY A 122 -0.95 -4.13 -5.98
C GLY A 122 -2.15 -3.28 -6.41
N PHE A 123 -2.26 -2.05 -5.89
CA PHE A 123 -3.33 -1.12 -6.22
C PHE A 123 -2.76 0.11 -6.97
N LEU A 124 -3.21 0.31 -8.21
CA LEU A 124 -3.00 1.55 -8.95
C LEU A 124 -4.26 2.42 -8.83
N ILE A 125 -4.13 3.54 -8.13
CA ILE A 125 -5.21 4.46 -7.79
C ILE A 125 -5.19 5.62 -8.80
N ASP A 126 -6.32 5.82 -9.48
CA ASP A 126 -6.55 6.83 -10.52
C ASP A 126 -5.45 6.90 -11.58
N GLY A 127 -4.82 5.75 -11.89
CA GLY A 127 -3.73 5.66 -12.87
C GLY A 127 -2.46 6.43 -12.49
N THR A 128 -2.32 6.89 -11.23
CA THR A 128 -1.24 7.81 -10.83
C THR A 128 -0.39 7.28 -9.68
N VAL A 129 -1.01 6.72 -8.63
CA VAL A 129 -0.31 6.19 -7.45
C VAL A 129 -0.36 4.68 -7.46
N PHE A 130 0.80 4.05 -7.39
CA PHE A 130 0.88 2.59 -7.27
C PHE A 130 1.38 2.17 -5.90
N HIS A 131 0.53 1.46 -5.15
CA HIS A 131 0.89 0.75 -3.93
C HIS A 131 1.09 -0.73 -4.27
N PRO A 132 2.33 -1.26 -4.34
CA PRO A 132 2.58 -2.63 -4.79
C PRO A 132 2.26 -3.69 -3.72
N GLY A 133 2.00 -3.28 -2.48
CA GLY A 133 2.06 -4.18 -1.34
C GLY A 133 3.49 -4.67 -1.13
N ASP A 134 3.63 -5.89 -0.62
CA ASP A 134 4.93 -6.48 -0.30
C ASP A 134 5.45 -7.35 -1.46
N ALA A 135 5.54 -6.74 -2.65
CA ALA A 135 6.00 -7.39 -3.87
C ALA A 135 6.76 -6.43 -4.80
N TYR A 136 7.70 -6.96 -5.61
CA TYR A 136 8.32 -6.22 -6.72
C TYR A 136 7.45 -6.30 -7.99
N LEU A 137 6.18 -5.90 -7.86
CA LEU A 137 5.14 -6.06 -8.87
C LEU A 137 5.17 -4.94 -9.91
N ASN A 138 5.45 -5.24 -11.18
CA ASN A 138 5.33 -4.25 -12.25
C ASN A 138 3.93 -4.32 -12.90
N PRO A 139 3.07 -3.29 -12.75
CA PRO A 139 1.71 -3.32 -13.29
C PRO A 139 1.65 -3.16 -14.82
N GLY A 140 2.78 -2.92 -15.50
CA GLY A 140 2.81 -2.69 -16.94
C GLY A 140 2.07 -1.41 -17.35
N ARG A 141 1.93 -0.45 -16.42
CA ARG A 141 1.30 0.85 -16.60
C ARG A 141 2.33 1.96 -16.40
N PRO A 142 2.19 3.12 -17.05
CA PRO A 142 2.93 4.31 -16.66
C PRO A 142 2.57 4.68 -15.22
N ILE A 143 3.57 4.81 -14.36
CA ILE A 143 3.39 5.18 -12.95
C ILE A 143 3.91 6.58 -12.70
N THR A 144 3.10 7.44 -12.10
CA THR A 144 3.57 8.77 -11.66
C THR A 144 4.30 8.65 -10.34
N THR A 145 3.63 8.08 -9.33
CA THR A 145 4.16 7.91 -7.98
C THR A 145 4.14 6.44 -7.60
N LEU A 146 5.31 5.85 -7.40
CA LEU A 146 5.46 4.53 -6.81
C LEU A 146 5.59 4.65 -5.30
N LEU A 147 4.74 3.96 -4.55
CA LEU A 147 4.97 3.73 -3.12
C LEU A 147 5.94 2.56 -3.00
N LEU A 148 7.17 2.83 -2.63
CA LEU A 148 8.27 1.86 -2.66
C LEU A 148 8.51 1.31 -1.24
N PRO A 149 8.28 0.01 -0.99
CA PRO A 149 8.74 -0.64 0.23
C PRO A 149 10.27 -0.58 0.32
N VAL A 150 10.79 -0.05 1.44
CA VAL A 150 12.24 0.15 1.63
C VAL A 150 12.84 -0.67 2.78
N SER A 151 12.01 -1.34 3.56
CA SER A 151 12.41 -2.29 4.60
C SER A 151 11.44 -3.47 4.62
N GLY A 152 11.73 -4.45 5.45
CA GLY A 152 10.96 -5.69 5.56
C GLY A 152 11.85 -6.92 5.40
N PRO A 153 11.40 -8.08 5.91
CA PRO A 153 12.21 -9.30 5.93
C PRO A 153 12.44 -9.91 4.54
N TRP A 154 11.70 -9.46 3.52
CA TRP A 154 11.82 -9.88 2.12
C TRP A 154 12.62 -8.89 1.24
N ILE A 155 12.95 -7.69 1.77
CA ILE A 155 13.60 -6.65 0.96
C ILE A 155 15.04 -7.01 0.60
N SER A 156 15.39 -6.68 -0.64
CA SER A 156 16.74 -6.72 -1.17
C SER A 156 17.00 -5.41 -1.93
N THR A 157 18.06 -4.68 -1.55
CA THR A 157 18.42 -3.42 -2.23
C THR A 157 18.64 -3.62 -3.73
N GLU A 158 19.26 -4.73 -4.14
CA GLU A 158 19.49 -5.07 -5.55
C GLU A 158 18.16 -5.20 -6.31
N GLN A 159 17.23 -5.99 -5.77
CA GLN A 159 15.93 -6.20 -6.41
C GLN A 159 15.08 -4.93 -6.40
N ALA A 160 15.15 -4.11 -5.35
CA ALA A 160 14.48 -2.81 -5.31
C ALA A 160 15.00 -1.85 -6.39
N ILE A 161 16.31 -1.84 -6.67
CA ILE A 161 16.90 -1.04 -7.77
C ILE A 161 16.34 -1.51 -9.11
N ASP A 162 16.36 -2.81 -9.37
CA ASP A 162 15.87 -3.39 -10.62
C ASP A 162 14.35 -3.17 -10.78
N TYR A 163 13.61 -3.26 -9.68
CA TYR A 163 12.19 -2.99 -9.65
C TYR A 163 11.87 -1.54 -10.05
N VAL A 164 12.51 -0.55 -9.43
CA VAL A 164 12.30 0.87 -9.77
C VAL A 164 12.67 1.13 -11.25
N ARG A 165 13.75 0.53 -11.75
CA ARG A 165 14.15 0.62 -13.17
C ARG A 165 13.17 -0.05 -14.13
N ALA A 166 12.49 -1.10 -13.69
CA ALA A 166 11.49 -1.81 -14.49
C ALA A 166 10.17 -1.02 -14.55
N VAL A 167 9.73 -0.45 -13.43
CA VAL A 167 8.50 0.35 -13.33
C VAL A 167 8.68 1.74 -13.96
N LYS A 168 9.87 2.33 -13.83
CA LYS A 168 10.21 3.69 -14.31
C LYS A 168 9.20 4.76 -13.84
N PRO A 169 8.92 4.86 -12.53
CA PRO A 169 7.98 5.86 -12.06
C PRO A 169 8.62 7.26 -12.17
N GLN A 170 7.78 8.30 -12.25
CA GLN A 170 8.30 9.68 -12.25
C GLN A 170 8.93 10.05 -10.90
N ARG A 171 8.39 9.51 -9.80
CA ARG A 171 8.92 9.61 -8.44
C ARG A 171 8.56 8.37 -7.63
N SER A 172 9.28 8.16 -6.54
CA SER A 172 8.97 7.16 -5.53
C SER A 172 8.81 7.81 -4.16
N ILE A 173 7.91 7.28 -3.34
CA ILE A 173 7.75 7.64 -1.93
C ILE A 173 8.00 6.39 -1.10
N ALA A 174 8.87 6.47 -0.11
CA ALA A 174 9.19 5.35 0.75
C ALA A 174 8.01 4.94 1.64
N ILE A 175 7.69 3.65 1.64
CA ILE A 175 6.79 2.97 2.60
C ILE A 175 7.54 1.80 3.24
N HIS A 176 6.93 1.12 4.21
CA HIS A 176 7.58 0.02 4.95
C HIS A 176 8.87 0.49 5.66
N ASP A 177 8.89 1.73 6.16
CA ASP A 177 10.10 2.39 6.62
C ASP A 177 10.25 2.41 8.16
N LEU A 178 9.24 1.91 8.89
CA LEU A 178 9.19 1.92 10.35
C LEU A 178 10.39 1.20 10.99
N MET A 179 10.86 0.12 10.36
CA MET A 179 11.95 -0.70 10.89
C MET A 179 13.33 -0.06 10.69
N LEU A 180 13.43 1.06 9.96
CA LEU A 180 14.69 1.74 9.67
C LEU A 180 14.97 2.84 10.68
N SER A 181 16.21 2.87 11.18
CA SER A 181 16.76 4.07 11.80
C SER A 181 17.03 5.16 10.75
N ASP A 182 17.31 6.39 11.19
CA ASP A 182 17.68 7.50 10.28
C ASP A 182 18.86 7.14 9.38
N ALA A 183 19.84 6.39 9.91
CA ALA A 183 20.98 5.91 9.13
C ALA A 183 20.54 4.89 8.07
N GLY A 184 19.59 4.01 8.40
CA GLY A 184 18.98 3.08 7.44
C GLY A 184 18.26 3.81 6.31
N LYS A 185 17.39 4.77 6.64
CA LYS A 185 16.66 5.61 5.67
C LYS A 185 17.62 6.38 4.76
N SER A 186 18.67 6.98 5.33
CA SER A 186 19.72 7.67 4.57
C SER A 186 20.44 6.73 3.59
N THR A 187 20.79 5.52 4.04
CA THR A 187 21.44 4.49 3.20
C THR A 187 20.53 4.06 2.05
N THR A 188 19.24 3.85 2.30
CA THR A 188 18.24 3.57 1.26
C THR A 188 18.24 4.67 0.19
N GLY A 189 18.20 5.94 0.60
CA GLY A 189 18.27 7.08 -0.32
C GLY A 189 19.53 7.11 -1.20
N MET A 190 20.67 6.65 -0.66
CA MET A 190 21.92 6.57 -1.43
C MET A 190 21.86 5.56 -2.59
N PHE A 191 21.03 4.52 -2.52
CA PHE A 191 20.92 3.48 -3.57
C PHE A 191 19.70 3.66 -4.47
N LEU A 192 18.59 4.17 -3.92
CA LEU A 192 17.30 4.22 -4.58
C LEU A 192 16.85 5.63 -5.00
N GLY A 193 17.62 6.67 -4.68
CA GLY A 193 17.30 8.07 -5.03
C GLY A 193 17.79 8.54 -6.40
N GLU A 194 17.42 9.78 -6.75
CA GLU A 194 17.61 10.40 -8.09
C GLU A 194 19.06 10.41 -8.56
N ASN A 195 20.01 10.62 -7.65
CA ASN A 195 21.44 10.67 -7.96
C ASN A 195 22.13 9.30 -7.81
N SER A 196 21.36 8.22 -7.92
CA SER A 196 21.82 6.85 -7.70
C SER A 196 21.46 5.90 -8.86
N LEU A 197 21.46 4.60 -8.59
CA LEU A 197 21.29 3.54 -9.57
C LEU A 197 19.91 3.54 -10.22
N THR A 198 18.88 4.05 -9.53
CA THR A 198 17.51 4.14 -10.05
C THR A 198 17.29 5.33 -10.98
N ALA A 199 18.04 6.42 -10.79
CA ALA A 199 17.83 7.71 -11.45
C ALA A 199 16.40 8.28 -11.29
N THR A 200 15.72 7.90 -10.20
CA THR A 200 14.35 8.32 -9.88
C THR A 200 14.32 8.99 -8.51
N PRO A 201 13.68 10.17 -8.34
CA PRO A 201 13.50 10.78 -7.03
C PRO A 201 12.86 9.81 -6.03
N LEU A 202 13.50 9.64 -4.87
CA LEU A 202 12.95 8.92 -3.73
C LEU A 202 12.72 9.92 -2.60
N GLU A 203 11.47 10.03 -2.18
CA GLU A 203 11.05 10.87 -1.07
C GLU A 203 10.79 10.02 0.18
N THR A 204 11.27 10.49 1.32
CA THR A 204 10.89 9.96 2.64
C THR A 204 10.01 11.01 3.31
N MET A 205 8.73 10.69 3.47
CA MET A 205 7.76 11.58 4.11
C MET A 205 7.73 11.36 5.62
N GLU A 206 7.47 12.42 6.37
CA GLU A 206 7.18 12.31 7.80
C GLU A 206 5.78 11.71 8.03
N LEU A 207 5.56 11.12 9.21
CA LEU A 207 4.25 10.57 9.56
C LEU A 207 3.20 11.69 9.65
N GLY A 208 2.07 11.50 8.99
CA GLY A 208 0.99 12.49 8.85
C GLY A 208 1.26 13.56 7.79
N GLU A 209 2.41 13.51 7.10
CA GLU A 209 2.70 14.44 6.02
C GLU A 209 1.85 14.12 4.79
N SER A 210 1.39 15.16 4.10
CA SER A 210 0.63 15.05 2.86
C SER A 210 1.38 15.61 1.65
N ARG A 211 1.03 15.06 0.48
CA ARG A 211 1.53 15.48 -0.83
C ARG A 211 0.37 15.59 -1.81
N GLU A 212 0.27 16.76 -2.43
CA GLU A 212 -0.57 16.91 -3.62
C GLU A 212 0.05 16.15 -4.77
N LEU A 213 -0.74 15.25 -5.34
CA LEU A 213 -0.34 14.50 -6.51
C LEU A 213 -1.03 15.16 -7.69
N ALA A 214 -0.25 15.86 -8.51
CA ALA A 214 -0.76 16.52 -9.69
C ALA A 214 -1.39 15.46 -10.61
N GLY A 215 -2.68 15.65 -10.92
CA GLY A 215 -3.31 14.98 -12.05
C GLY A 215 -2.56 15.39 -13.32
N ILE A 216 -2.27 14.42 -14.18
CA ILE A 216 -1.70 14.67 -15.51
C ILE A 216 -2.76 15.35 -16.38
#